data_AF-A0A6J4S4A6-F1
#
_entry.id   AF-A0A6J4S4A6-F1
#
_cell.length_a   1.000
_cell.length_b   1.000
_cell.length_c   1.000
_cell.angle_alpha   90.00
_cell.angle_beta   90.00
_cell.angle_gamma   90.00
#
_symmetry.space_group_name_H-M   'P 1'
#
loop_
_entity.id
_entity.type
_entity.pdbx_description
1 polymer ?
#
loop_
_entity_poly.entity_id
_entity_poly.type
_entity_poly.pdbx_seq_one_letter_code
_entity_poly.pdbx_strand_id
1 'polypeptide(L)'
;MPDHVFFLLGFCCLLAHEMDAVRLKEWRMLPGLSGMDEEVGYRTFVLLHVPLYALLLWGLLGGGEAGSVLIVVLDVFFVVHLALHVFLRNLPENRFGSVFSWALILGAGAFGALDLMLIL
;
A
#
# COMPACT_ATOMS: atom_id res chain seq x y z
N MET A 1 -11.79 17.02 -4.06
CA MET A 1 -10.66 16.70 -3.13
C MET A 1 -11.09 16.71 -1.66
N PRO A 2 -11.85 17.69 -1.13
CA PRO A 2 -12.38 17.55 0.25
C PRO A 2 -13.31 16.34 0.40
N ASP A 3 -13.88 15.85 -0.69
CA ASP A 3 -14.80 14.69 -0.73
C ASP A 3 -14.11 13.32 -0.59
N HIS A 4 -12.78 13.26 -0.59
CA HIS A 4 -11.97 12.02 -0.53
C HIS A 4 -10.95 12.06 0.62
N VAL A 5 -11.36 12.62 1.76
CA VAL A 5 -10.49 12.72 2.93
C VAL A 5 -10.07 11.34 3.45
N PHE A 6 -10.94 10.34 3.35
CA PHE A 6 -10.63 8.98 3.79
C PHE A 6 -9.65 8.31 2.83
N PHE A 7 -9.84 8.42 1.51
CA PHE A 7 -8.83 8.00 0.54
C PHE A 7 -7.46 8.63 0.85
N LEU A 8 -7.39 9.94 1.12
CA LEU A 8 -6.13 10.61 1.42
C LEU A 8 -5.45 10.03 2.67
N LEU A 9 -6.21 9.81 3.75
CA LEU A 9 -5.70 9.20 4.97
C LEU A 9 -5.24 7.75 4.73
N GLY A 10 -6.02 6.97 3.98
CA GLY A 10 -5.68 5.60 3.59
C GLY A 10 -4.41 5.52 2.76
N PHE A 11 -4.27 6.41 1.78
CA PHE A 11 -3.07 6.51 0.94
C PHE A 11 -1.84 6.91 1.76
N CYS A 12 -1.97 7.87 2.68
CA CYS A 12 -0.88 8.22 3.61
C CYS A 12 -0.49 7.04 4.51
N CYS A 13 -1.46 6.28 5.02
CA CYS A 13 -1.19 5.06 5.79
C CYS A 13 -0.47 4.00 4.94
N LEU A 14 -0.87 3.82 3.69
CA LEU A 14 -0.19 2.90 2.76
C LEU A 14 1.26 3.34 2.52
N LEU A 15 1.51 4.60 2.17
CA LEU A 15 2.87 5.10 1.93
C LEU A 15 3.76 4.98 3.17
N ALA A 16 3.22 5.27 4.37
CA ALA A 16 3.94 5.07 5.61
C ALA A 16 4.20 3.59 5.90
N HIS A 17 3.26 2.71 5.56
CA HIS A 17 3.45 1.27 5.64
C HIS A 17 4.57 0.79 4.69
N GLU A 18 4.66 1.31 3.47
CA GLU A 18 5.76 0.97 2.55
C GLU A 18 7.15 1.34 3.12
N MET A 19 7.24 2.47 3.85
CA MET A 19 8.48 2.81 4.57
C MET A 19 8.83 1.79 5.67
N ASP A 20 7.82 1.30 6.39
CA ASP A 20 7.98 0.23 7.37
C ASP A 20 8.29 -1.12 6.69
N ALA A 21 7.72 -1.38 5.51
CA ALA A 21 7.98 -2.56 4.69
C ALA A 21 9.43 -2.62 4.21
N VAL A 22 10.01 -1.48 3.82
CA VAL A 22 11.45 -1.37 3.53
C VAL A 22 12.28 -1.74 4.76
N ARG A 23 11.92 -1.21 5.94
CA ARG A 23 12.63 -1.53 7.20
C ARG A 23 12.50 -3.01 7.58
N LEU A 24 11.33 -3.59 7.35
CA LEU A 24 10.96 -4.96 7.74
C LEU A 24 11.22 -6.00 6.65
N LYS A 25 11.80 -5.58 5.52
CA LYS A 25 12.28 -6.44 4.44
C LYS A 25 11.17 -7.22 3.73
N GLU A 26 10.05 -6.56 3.44
CA GLU A 26 8.89 -7.20 2.82
C GLU A 26 9.20 -7.87 1.47
N TRP A 27 10.23 -7.42 0.75
CA TRP A 27 10.69 -8.11 -0.48
C TRP A 27 11.03 -9.59 -0.25
N ARG A 28 11.28 -10.02 1.00
CA ARG A 28 11.46 -11.43 1.37
C ARG A 28 10.18 -12.25 1.26
N MET A 29 9.00 -11.62 1.29
CA MET A 29 7.70 -12.25 1.11
C MET A 29 7.22 -12.25 -0.35
N LEU A 30 7.75 -11.34 -1.19
CA LEU A 30 7.26 -11.14 -2.54
C LEU A 30 7.80 -12.19 -3.53
N PRO A 31 6.94 -12.89 -4.29
CA PRO A 31 7.37 -13.76 -5.37
C PRO A 31 8.27 -13.01 -6.36
N GLY A 32 9.40 -13.60 -6.73
CA GLY A 32 10.38 -12.99 -7.64
C GLY A 32 11.46 -12.15 -6.95
N LEU A 33 11.18 -11.52 -5.80
CA LEU A 33 12.18 -10.78 -5.00
C LEU A 33 12.73 -11.60 -3.82
N SER A 34 11.95 -12.55 -3.31
CA SER A 34 12.27 -13.28 -2.07
C SER A 34 13.62 -14.01 -2.08
N GLY A 35 14.00 -14.55 -3.23
CA GLY A 35 15.25 -15.28 -3.45
C GLY A 35 16.47 -14.41 -3.82
N MET A 36 16.31 -13.09 -3.96
CA MET A 36 17.42 -12.21 -4.29
C MET A 36 18.40 -12.06 -3.11
N ASP A 37 19.65 -11.73 -3.43
CA ASP A 37 20.62 -11.28 -2.42
C ASP A 37 20.08 -10.07 -1.66
N GLU A 38 20.44 -9.94 -0.39
CA GLU A 38 19.86 -8.93 0.52
C GLU A 38 19.90 -7.50 -0.05
N GLU A 39 21.09 -7.06 -0.47
CA GLU A 39 21.29 -5.72 -1.02
C GLU A 39 20.57 -5.53 -2.37
N VAL A 40 20.54 -6.58 -3.20
CA VAL A 40 19.88 -6.55 -4.51
C VAL A 40 18.36 -6.47 -4.33
N GLY A 41 17.80 -7.28 -3.43
CA GLY A 41 16.37 -7.29 -3.11
C GLY A 41 15.90 -5.96 -2.54
N TYR A 42 16.64 -5.39 -1.59
CA TYR A 42 16.38 -4.05 -1.04
C TYR A 42 16.36 -2.98 -2.14
N ARG A 43 17.42 -2.89 -2.95
CA ARG A 43 17.53 -1.88 -4.02
C ARG A 43 16.43 -2.06 -5.06
N THR A 44 16.15 -3.29 -5.46
CA THR A 44 15.12 -3.59 -6.45
C THR A 44 13.75 -3.21 -5.92
N PHE A 45 13.42 -3.58 -4.68
CA PHE A 45 12.16 -3.21 -4.04
C PHE A 45 11.99 -1.69 -4.02
N VAL A 46 12.96 -0.94 -3.50
CA VAL A 46 12.88 0.53 -3.44
C VAL A 46 12.81 1.18 -4.82
N LEU A 47 13.62 0.71 -5.78
CA LEU A 47 13.64 1.28 -7.12
C LEU A 47 12.35 1.03 -7.90
N LEU A 48 11.67 -0.09 -7.69
CA LEU A 48 10.37 -0.37 -8.30
C LEU A 48 9.26 0.55 -7.79
N HIS A 49 9.38 1.06 -6.56
CA HIS A 49 8.42 2.02 -6.01
C HIS A 49 8.51 3.39 -6.67
N VAL A 50 9.68 3.80 -7.17
CA VAL A 50 9.83 5.12 -7.81
C VAL A 50 8.94 5.29 -9.05
N PRO A 51 8.99 4.42 -10.07
CA PRO A 51 8.09 4.53 -11.22
C PRO A 51 6.63 4.27 -10.82
N LEU A 52 6.36 3.38 -9.86
CA LEU A 52 5.01 3.14 -9.35
C LEU A 52 4.42 4.43 -8.76
N TYR A 53 5.11 5.10 -7.85
CA TYR A 53 4.66 6.35 -7.25
C TYR A 53 4.52 7.47 -8.28
N ALA A 54 5.44 7.55 -9.26
CA ALA A 54 5.32 8.52 -10.34
C ALA A 54 4.03 8.32 -11.15
N LEU A 55 3.69 7.08 -11.52
CA LEU A 55 2.46 6.76 -12.24
C LEU A 55 1.20 7.02 -11.41
N LEU A 56 1.20 6.65 -10.13
CA LEU A 56 0.09 6.89 -9.22
C LEU A 56 -0.16 8.40 -9.04
N LEU A 57 0.88 9.16 -8.73
CA LEU A 57 0.78 10.61 -8.56
C LEU A 57 0.40 11.31 -9.86
N TRP A 58 0.92 10.87 -11.01
CA TRP A 58 0.50 11.39 -12.31
C TRP A 58 -1.01 11.21 -12.53
N GLY A 59 -1.55 10.02 -12.28
CA GLY A 59 -2.97 9.74 -12.42
C GLY A 59 -3.83 10.55 -11.43
N LEU A 60 -3.41 10.64 -10.17
CA LEU A 60 -4.14 11.37 -9.12
C LEU A 60 -4.13 12.89 -9.34
N LEU A 61 -3.00 13.45 -9.79
CA LEU A 61 -2.86 14.89 -10.05
C LEU A 61 -3.44 15.31 -11.40
N GLY A 62 -3.58 14.38 -12.35
CA GLY A 62 -4.18 14.64 -13.67
C GLY A 62 -5.68 14.97 -13.61
N GLY A 63 -6.37 14.53 -12.56
CA GLY A 63 -7.79 14.84 -12.33
C GLY A 63 -8.75 14.20 -13.34
N GLY A 64 -9.99 14.71 -13.36
CA GLY A 64 -11.06 14.22 -14.24
C GLY A 64 -11.58 12.82 -13.87
N GLU A 65 -12.34 12.22 -14.79
CA GLU A 65 -12.94 10.89 -14.60
C GLU A 65 -11.89 9.80 -14.32
N ALA A 66 -10.74 9.85 -15.01
CA ALA A 66 -9.65 8.92 -14.80
C ALA A 66 -9.08 8.97 -13.37
N GLY A 67 -8.96 10.19 -12.80
CA GLY A 67 -8.54 10.36 -11.41
C GLY A 67 -9.55 9.79 -10.40
N SER A 68 -10.85 10.02 -10.63
CA SER A 68 -11.92 9.45 -9.79
C SER A 68 -11.97 7.92 -9.86
N VAL A 69 -11.80 7.34 -11.04
CA VAL A 69 -11.70 5.88 -11.21
C VAL A 69 -10.47 5.34 -10.49
N LEU A 70 -9.33 6.03 -10.58
CA LEU A 70 -8.10 5.61 -9.90
C LEU A 70 -8.25 5.61 -8.38
N ILE A 71 -8.97 6.58 -7.79
CA ILE A 71 -9.29 6.61 -6.35
C ILE A 71 -10.04 5.34 -5.96
N VAL A 72 -11.14 5.02 -6.65
CA VAL A 72 -11.94 3.82 -6.37
C VAL A 72 -11.09 2.54 -6.51
N VAL A 73 -10.26 2.45 -7.56
CA VAL A 73 -9.35 1.32 -7.76
C VAL A 73 -8.35 1.20 -6.60
N LEU A 74 -7.79 2.31 -6.13
CA LEU A 74 -6.85 2.33 -5.02
C LEU A 74 -7.51 1.99 -3.68
N ASP A 75 -8.74 2.46 -3.42
CA ASP A 75 -9.45 2.08 -2.20
C ASP A 75 -9.75 0.58 -2.16
N VAL A 76 -10.17 0.01 -3.28
CA VAL A 76 -10.32 -1.45 -3.42
C VAL A 76 -8.99 -2.14 -3.16
N PHE A 77 -7.89 -1.62 -3.72
CA PHE A 77 -6.55 -2.13 -3.46
C PHE A 77 -6.19 -2.05 -1.97
N PHE A 78 -6.49 -0.96 -1.24
CA PHE A 78 -6.20 -0.86 0.19
C PHE A 78 -6.90 -1.94 1.02
N VAL A 79 -8.17 -2.23 0.70
CA VAL A 79 -8.95 -3.28 1.37
C VAL A 79 -8.35 -4.67 1.06
N VAL A 80 -8.03 -4.93 -0.21
CA VAL A 80 -7.38 -6.17 -0.63
C VAL A 80 -5.99 -6.32 0.01
N HIS A 81 -5.21 -5.24 0.10
CA HIS A 81 -3.89 -5.18 0.72
C HIS A 81 -3.96 -5.59 2.19
N LEU A 82 -4.89 -5.01 2.95
CA LEU A 82 -5.15 -5.43 4.33
C LEU A 82 -5.49 -6.93 4.40
N ALA A 83 -6.36 -7.43 3.52
CA ALA A 83 -6.70 -8.84 3.49
C ALA A 83 -5.48 -9.72 3.20
N LEU A 84 -4.60 -9.33 2.27
CA LEU A 84 -3.34 -10.03 1.98
C LEU A 84 -2.46 -10.11 3.23
N HIS A 85 -2.28 -9.01 3.98
CA HIS A 85 -1.53 -9.06 5.23
C HIS A 85 -2.16 -9.98 6.27
N VAL A 86 -3.50 -10.02 6.37
CA VAL A 86 -4.19 -10.94 7.25
C VAL A 86 -3.94 -12.40 6.86
N PHE A 87 -4.00 -12.74 5.57
CA PHE A 87 -3.78 -14.10 5.09
C PHE A 87 -2.31 -14.54 5.16
N LEU A 88 -1.38 -13.62 4.92
CA LEU A 88 0.07 -13.87 4.89
C LEU A 88 0.77 -13.61 6.22
N ARG A 89 0.04 -13.30 7.31
CA ARG A 89 0.60 -12.98 8.63
C ARG A 89 1.44 -14.08 9.26
N ASN A 90 1.17 -15.33 8.89
CA ASN A 90 1.85 -16.50 9.44
C ASN A 90 3.05 -16.97 8.60
N LEU A 91 3.38 -16.27 7.50
CA LEU A 91 4.58 -16.60 6.74
C LEU A 91 5.84 -16.38 7.60
N PRO A 92 6.83 -17.28 7.58
CA PRO A 92 8.07 -17.14 8.35
C PRO A 92 8.84 -15.85 8.06
N GLU A 93 8.73 -15.34 6.83
CA GLU A 93 9.39 -14.14 6.36
C GLU A 93 8.65 -12.86 6.78
N ASN A 94 7.41 -12.99 7.26
CA ASN A 94 6.61 -11.85 7.69
C ASN A 94 7.10 -11.31 9.02
N ARG A 95 7.54 -10.05 9.01
CA ARG A 95 8.08 -9.35 10.18
C ARG A 95 7.14 -8.28 10.74
N PHE A 96 5.92 -8.14 10.21
CA PHE A 96 4.92 -7.17 10.68
C PHE A 96 4.23 -7.67 11.96
N GLY A 97 4.95 -7.64 13.08
CA GLY A 97 4.45 -8.06 14.39
C GLY A 97 4.07 -6.93 15.34
N SER A 98 4.39 -5.68 15.00
CA SER A 98 4.18 -4.54 15.90
C SER A 98 2.80 -3.94 15.76
N VAL A 99 2.28 -3.35 16.84
CA VAL A 99 1.04 -2.56 16.82
C VAL A 99 1.15 -1.40 15.83
N PHE A 100 2.33 -0.78 15.72
CA PHE A 100 2.58 0.31 14.79
C PHE A 100 2.38 -0.12 13.34
N SER A 101 3.01 -1.22 12.92
CA SER A 101 2.86 -1.78 11.58
C SER A 101 1.41 -2.12 11.25
N TRP A 102 0.71 -2.79 12.17
CA TRP A 102 -0.70 -3.14 12.00
C TRP A 102 -1.61 -1.91 11.99
N ALA A 103 -1.30 -0.86 12.74
CA ALA A 103 -2.06 0.38 12.69
C ALA A 103 -1.99 1.05 11.31
N LEU A 104 -0.83 1.00 10.64
CA LEU A 104 -0.69 1.51 9.28
C LEU A 104 -1.45 0.64 8.25
N ILE A 105 -1.29 -0.69 8.33
CA ILE A 105 -1.96 -1.63 7.43
C ILE A 105 -3.50 -1.57 7.59
N LEU A 106 -3.98 -1.60 8.83
CA LEU A 106 -5.41 -1.47 9.15
C LEU A 106 -5.92 -0.09 8.77
N GLY A 107 -5.14 0.96 9.03
CA GLY A 107 -5.49 2.33 8.64
C GLY A 107 -5.73 2.46 7.15
N ALA A 108 -4.82 1.94 6.33
CA ALA A 108 -4.98 1.93 4.87
C ALA A 108 -6.29 1.24 4.45
N GLY A 109 -6.51 -0.01 4.89
CA GLY A 109 -7.69 -0.78 4.51
C GLY A 109 -9.01 -0.20 5.06
N ALA A 110 -9.03 0.27 6.31
CA ALA A 110 -10.22 0.84 6.93
C ALA A 110 -10.63 2.15 6.27
N PHE A 111 -9.68 3.04 6.00
CA PHE A 111 -9.99 4.30 5.33
C PHE A 111 -10.40 4.10 3.87
N GLY A 112 -9.79 3.16 3.14
CA GLY A 112 -10.25 2.82 1.79
C GLY A 112 -11.68 2.25 1.79
N ALA A 113 -12.01 1.37 2.74
CA ALA A 113 -13.38 0.88 2.89
C ALA A 113 -14.38 2.01 3.21
N LEU A 114 -14.00 2.96 4.06
CA LEU A 114 -14.84 4.11 4.39
C LEU A 114 -15.04 5.04 3.19
N ASP A 115 -14.02 5.31 2.39
CA ASP A 115 -14.15 6.14 1.18
C ASP A 115 -15.10 5.48 0.18
N LEU A 116 -14.93 4.17 -0.08
CA LEU A 116 -15.84 3.40 -0.95
C LEU A 116 -17.29 3.44 -0.49
N MET A 117 -17.55 3.31 0.81
CA MET A 117 -18.90 3.37 1.37
C MET A 117 -19.56 4.75 1.20
N LEU A 118 -18.78 5.81 1.06
CA LEU A 118 -19.28 7.18 0.89
C LEU A 118 -19.40 7.59 -0.57
N ILE A 119 -18.67 6.92 -1.47
CA ILE A 119 -18.75 7.14 -2.92
C ILE A 119 -19.91 6.33 -3.55
N LEU A 120 -20.21 5.14 -3.03
CA LEU A 120 -21.28 4.24 -3.51
C LEU A 120 -22.67 4.66 -3.00
#